data_AF-A0A1V4R3G0-F1
#
_entry.id   AF-A0A1V4R3G0-F1
#
_cell.length_a   1.000
_cell.length_b   1.000
_cell.length_c   1.000
_cell.angle_alpha   90.00
_cell.angle_beta   90.00
_cell.angle_gamma   90.00
#
_symmetry.space_group_name_H-M   'P 1'
#
loop_
_entity.id
_entity.type
_entity.pdbx_description
1 polymer ?
#
loop_
_entity_poly.entity_id
_entity_poly.type
_entity_poly.pdbx_seq_one_letter_code
_entity_poly.pdbx_strand_id
1 'polypeptide(L)'
;MNMPAVKIAGLKASRLIVGGNPFSGNSHRSPEISRQMRDYYTTAKIKETLRECERCGITTIQARGDNHIMRVLNEYWNEGGALKWIAQTASERASVRDNLRQIVSFGAA
;
A
#
# COMPACT_ATOMS: atom_id res chain seq x y z
N MET A 1 13.24 -14.92 -7.07
CA MET A 1 13.28 -14.28 -8.41
C MET A 1 14.00 -12.94 -8.26
N ASN A 2 14.86 -12.52 -9.19
CA ASN A 2 15.58 -11.24 -9.06
C ASN A 2 14.90 -10.16 -9.93
N MET A 3 14.19 -9.21 -9.31
CA MET A 3 13.55 -8.10 -10.01
C MET A 3 14.53 -6.94 -10.18
N PRO A 4 14.65 -6.32 -11.38
CA PRO A 4 15.46 -5.12 -11.55
C PRO A 4 15.06 -4.03 -10.55
N ALA A 5 16.03 -3.26 -10.05
CA ALA A 5 15.80 -2.21 -9.06
C ALA A 5 16.12 -0.82 -9.59
N VAL A 6 15.51 0.20 -8.97
CA VAL A 6 15.72 1.63 -9.21
C VAL A 6 15.88 2.35 -7.87
N LYS A 7 16.57 3.50 -7.86
CA LYS A 7 16.61 4.41 -6.71
C LYS A 7 15.61 5.54 -6.92
N ILE A 8 14.69 5.73 -5.98
CA ILE A 8 13.73 6.84 -5.96
C ILE A 8 13.97 7.60 -4.66
N ALA A 9 14.44 8.85 -4.74
CA ALA A 9 14.74 9.67 -3.55
C ALA A 9 15.59 8.95 -2.47
N GLY A 10 16.55 8.12 -2.89
CA GLY A 10 17.40 7.33 -1.98
C GLY A 10 16.86 5.93 -1.64
N LEU A 11 15.56 5.68 -1.83
CA LEU A 11 14.94 4.37 -1.63
C LEU A 11 15.27 3.42 -2.80
N LYS A 12 15.90 2.28 -2.51
CA LYS A 12 16.05 1.18 -3.48
C LYS A 12 14.73 0.40 -3.56
N ALA A 13 14.02 0.54 -4.67
CA ALA A 13 12.75 -0.12 -4.98
C ALA A 13 12.90 -1.05 -6.19
N SER A 14 12.05 -2.06 -6.32
CA SER A 14 11.91 -2.84 -7.55
C SER A 14 11.35 -1.95 -8.66
N ARG A 15 11.73 -2.19 -9.92
CA ARG A 15 11.22 -1.43 -11.08
C ARG A 15 9.70 -1.57 -11.27
N LEU A 16 9.13 -2.65 -10.75
CA LEU A 16 7.68 -2.80 -10.58
C LEU A 16 7.31 -2.54 -9.11
N ILE A 17 6.29 -1.71 -8.89
CA ILE A 17 5.74 -1.34 -7.58
C ILE A 17 4.28 -1.74 -7.56
N VAL A 18 3.83 -2.39 -6.48
CA VAL A 18 2.41 -2.74 -6.34
C VAL A 18 1.60 -1.49 -5.96
N GLY A 19 0.50 -1.25 -6.66
CA GLY A 19 -0.39 -0.12 -6.42
C GLY A 19 -1.55 -0.45 -5.48
N GLY A 20 -1.85 0.45 -4.54
CA GLY A 20 -2.87 0.23 -3.51
C GLY A 20 -4.31 0.67 -3.84
N ASN A 21 -4.58 1.17 -5.05
CA ASN A 21 -5.91 1.71 -5.38
C ASN A 21 -7.05 0.65 -5.25
N PRO A 22 -6.92 -0.57 -5.80
CA PRO A 22 -7.96 -1.59 -5.63
C PRO A 22 -8.23 -1.94 -4.17
N PHE A 23 -7.20 -1.88 -3.31
CA PHE A 23 -7.32 -2.14 -1.87
C PHE A 23 -8.14 -1.06 -1.14
N SER A 24 -8.16 0.16 -1.69
CA SER A 24 -8.98 1.28 -1.19
C SER A 24 -10.41 1.25 -1.72
N GLY A 25 -10.71 0.41 -2.72
CA GLY A 25 -12.06 0.23 -3.25
C GLY A 25 -12.57 1.37 -4.11
N ASN A 26 -11.69 2.18 -4.73
CA ASN A 26 -12.06 3.32 -5.57
C ASN A 26 -11.84 3.01 -7.05
N SER A 27 -12.90 2.58 -7.75
CA SER A 27 -12.76 2.15 -9.15
C SER A 27 -12.62 3.28 -10.17
N HIS A 28 -13.01 4.51 -9.82
CA HIS A 28 -13.17 5.65 -10.73
C HIS A 28 -14.13 5.41 -11.91
N ARG A 29 -14.91 4.33 -11.89
CA ARG A 29 -15.83 3.95 -12.97
C ARG A 29 -17.28 3.90 -12.53
N SER A 30 -17.59 3.14 -11.48
CA SER A 30 -18.95 3.08 -10.94
C SER A 30 -18.99 2.64 -9.47
N PRO A 31 -20.08 2.91 -8.73
CA PRO A 31 -20.28 2.40 -7.38
C PRO A 31 -20.24 0.87 -7.29
N GLU A 32 -20.74 0.18 -8.30
CA GLU A 32 -20.82 -1.29 -8.36
C GLU A 32 -19.43 -1.92 -8.46
N ILE A 33 -18.56 -1.38 -9.33
CA ILE A 33 -17.17 -1.86 -9.46
C ILE A 33 -16.38 -1.51 -8.20
N SER A 34 -16.65 -0.35 -7.61
CA SER A 34 -16.05 0.03 -6.33
C SER A 34 -16.45 -0.95 -5.21
N ARG A 35 -17.71 -1.41 -5.19
CA ARG A 35 -18.17 -2.46 -4.28
C ARG A 35 -17.47 -3.79 -4.55
N GLN A 36 -17.40 -4.23 -5.80
CA GLN A 36 -16.69 -5.47 -6.18
C GLN A 36 -15.22 -5.45 -5.75
N MET A 37 -14.53 -4.30 -5.88
CA MET A 37 -13.16 -4.15 -5.39
C MET A 37 -13.06 -4.35 -3.88
N ARG A 38 -13.96 -3.75 -3.10
CA ARG A 38 -13.99 -3.91 -1.63
C ARG A 38 -14.33 -5.34 -1.22
N ASP A 39 -15.30 -5.96 -1.90
CA ASP A 39 -15.72 -7.33 -1.60
C ASP A 39 -14.60 -8.34 -1.90
N TYR A 40 -13.84 -8.13 -2.98
CA TYR A 40 -12.70 -8.97 -3.34
C TYR A 40 -11.48 -8.72 -2.44
N TYR A 41 -11.08 -7.46 -2.28
CA TYR A 41 -9.89 -7.07 -1.52
C TYR A 41 -10.20 -6.89 -0.03
N THR A 42 -10.61 -7.99 0.60
CA THR A 42 -10.61 -8.10 2.07
C THR A 42 -9.21 -7.90 2.63
N THR A 43 -9.07 -7.57 3.93
CA THR A 43 -7.76 -7.45 4.58
C THR A 43 -6.88 -8.69 4.37
N ALA A 44 -7.45 -9.89 4.49
CA ALA A 44 -6.74 -11.13 4.23
C ALA A 44 -6.27 -11.23 2.77
N LYS A 45 -7.13 -10.88 1.81
CA LYS A 45 -6.79 -10.91 0.38
C LYS A 45 -5.73 -9.87 0.00
N ILE A 46 -5.77 -8.69 0.62
CA ILE A 46 -4.74 -7.66 0.45
C ILE A 46 -3.40 -8.23 0.93
N LYS A 47 -3.32 -8.76 2.16
CA LYS A 47 -2.08 -9.35 2.69
C LYS A 47 -1.57 -10.50 1.84
N GLU A 48 -2.45 -11.42 1.41
CA GLU A 48 -2.11 -12.50 0.47
C GLU A 48 -1.48 -11.96 -0.82
N THR A 49 -2.06 -10.90 -1.39
CA THR A 49 -1.55 -10.23 -2.60
C THR A 49 -0.18 -9.62 -2.37
N LEU A 50 0.04 -8.97 -1.22
CA LEU A 50 1.34 -8.39 -0.85
C LEU A 50 2.41 -9.47 -0.68
N ARG A 51 2.07 -10.61 -0.08
CA ARG A 51 2.98 -11.76 0.03
C ARG A 51 3.35 -12.33 -1.33
N GLU A 52 2.40 -12.40 -2.25
CA GLU A 52 2.69 -12.84 -3.62
C GLU A 52 3.62 -11.86 -4.33
N CYS A 53 3.40 -10.55 -4.16
CA CYS A 53 4.31 -9.53 -4.67
C CYS A 53 5.75 -9.74 -4.17
N GLU A 54 5.93 -10.02 -2.87
CA GLU A 54 7.25 -10.35 -2.31
C GLU A 54 7.87 -11.59 -2.95
N ARG A 55 7.09 -12.67 -3.11
CA ARG A 55 7.56 -13.91 -3.76
C ARG A 55 8.02 -13.68 -5.19
N CYS A 56 7.37 -12.77 -5.91
CA CYS A 56 7.76 -12.33 -7.25
C CYS A 56 8.96 -11.36 -7.27
N GLY A 57 9.46 -10.91 -6.11
CA GLY A 57 10.59 -9.98 -6.00
C GLY A 57 10.20 -8.50 -6.06
N ILE A 58 8.92 -8.17 -5.95
CA ILE A 58 8.49 -6.78 -5.71
C ILE A 58 8.87 -6.42 -4.26
N THR A 59 9.39 -5.22 -4.07
CA THR A 59 9.94 -4.77 -2.78
C THR A 59 9.24 -3.53 -2.23
N THR A 60 8.27 -2.99 -2.97
CA THR A 60 7.66 -1.70 -2.63
C THR A 60 6.18 -1.69 -3.01
N ILE A 61 5.37 -1.14 -2.11
CA ILE A 61 3.98 -0.77 -2.31
C ILE A 61 3.85 0.76 -2.35
N GLN A 62 3.04 1.27 -3.27
CA GLN A 62 2.56 2.64 -3.28
C GLN A 62 1.08 2.63 -2.89
N ALA A 63 0.73 3.17 -1.71
CA ALA A 63 -0.64 3.20 -1.21
C ALA A 63 -0.93 4.45 -0.35
N ARG A 64 -2.21 4.72 -0.10
CA ARG A 64 -2.68 5.88 0.67
C ARG A 64 -2.39 5.77 2.17
N GLY A 65 -2.24 6.92 2.82
CA GLY A 65 -2.09 7.07 4.27
C GLY A 65 -3.39 7.32 5.01
N ASP A 66 -4.43 6.54 4.69
CA ASP A 66 -5.70 6.53 5.41
C ASP A 66 -5.71 5.45 6.50
N ASN A 67 -6.73 5.48 7.37
CA ASN A 67 -6.82 4.54 8.49
C ASN A 67 -6.87 3.07 8.04
N HIS A 68 -7.50 2.79 6.89
CA HIS A 68 -7.70 1.44 6.38
C HIS A 68 -6.36 0.84 5.95
N ILE A 69 -5.65 1.51 5.04
CA ILE A 69 -4.36 1.02 4.54
C ILE A 69 -3.31 0.99 5.65
N MET A 70 -3.25 2.01 6.52
CA MET A 70 -2.32 1.99 7.65
C MET A 70 -2.55 0.79 8.58
N ARG A 71 -3.83 0.47 8.88
CA ARG A 71 -4.18 -0.71 9.69
C ARG A 71 -3.77 -2.02 9.00
N VAL A 72 -4.06 -2.16 7.71
CA VAL A 72 -3.72 -3.35 6.92
C VAL A 72 -2.20 -3.56 6.85
N LEU A 73 -1.43 -2.52 6.55
CA LEU A 73 0.03 -2.60 6.47
C LEU A 73 0.65 -2.91 7.83
N ASN A 74 0.12 -2.33 8.92
CA ASN A 74 0.56 -2.66 10.28
C ASN A 74 0.36 -4.15 10.61
N GLU A 75 -0.78 -4.76 10.25
CA GLU A 75 -0.95 -6.22 10.40
C GLU A 75 0.03 -7.01 9.55
N TYR A 76 0.17 -6.60 8.30
CA TYR A 76 1.07 -7.24 7.35
C TYR A 76 2.52 -7.27 7.86
N TRP A 77 3.02 -6.15 8.41
CA TRP A 77 4.36 -6.09 9.01
C TRP A 77 4.46 -6.88 10.32
N ASN A 78 3.44 -6.86 11.18
CA ASN A 78 3.40 -7.70 12.39
C ASN A 78 3.43 -9.21 12.06
N GLU A 79 2.96 -9.59 10.87
CA GLU A 79 3.03 -10.96 10.36
C GLU A 79 4.35 -11.25 9.61
N GLY A 80 5.31 -10.32 9.60
CA GLY A 80 6.62 -10.46 8.96
C GLY A 80 6.69 -9.98 7.51
N GLY A 81 5.83 -9.04 7.11
CA GLY A 81 5.89 -8.34 5.82
C GLY A 81 7.20 -7.56 5.67
N ALA A 82 7.73 -7.46 4.45
CA ALA A 82 8.97 -6.75 4.16
C ALA A 82 8.85 -5.71 3.03
N LEU A 83 7.68 -5.56 2.41
CA LEU A 83 7.45 -4.47 1.45
C LEU A 83 7.63 -3.10 2.12
N LYS A 84 8.34 -2.21 1.41
CA LYS A 84 8.48 -0.80 1.79
C LYS A 84 7.28 -0.01 1.29
N TRP A 85 6.88 1.03 2.02
CA TRP A 85 5.69 1.80 1.69
C TRP A 85 6.04 3.22 1.24
N ILE A 86 5.75 3.52 -0.04
CA ILE A 86 5.71 4.89 -0.57
C ILE A 86 4.29 5.42 -0.40
N ALA A 87 4.11 6.33 0.55
CA ALA A 87 2.79 6.81 0.92
C ALA A 87 2.30 7.98 0.06
N GLN A 88 0.98 7.97 -0.23
CA GLN A 88 0.24 9.17 -0.61
C GLN A 88 -0.51 9.71 0.60
N THR A 89 -0.63 11.02 0.73
CA THR A 89 -1.48 11.62 1.76
C THR A 89 -2.95 11.33 1.50
N ALA A 90 -3.73 11.31 2.58
CA ALA A 90 -5.16 11.15 2.56
C ALA A 90 -5.81 12.55 2.51
N SER A 91 -6.42 12.89 1.38
CA SER A 91 -7.03 14.20 1.11
C SER A 91 -8.18 14.57 2.05
N GLU A 92 -8.82 13.57 2.65
CA GLU A 92 -9.89 13.74 3.64
C GLU A 92 -9.37 14.18 5.04
N ARG A 93 -8.04 14.21 5.24
CA ARG A 93 -7.45 14.68 6.49
C ARG A 93 -7.40 16.20 6.52
N ALA A 94 -7.82 16.78 7.64
CA ALA A 94 -7.83 18.22 7.83
C ALA A 94 -6.43 18.87 7.72
N SER A 95 -5.38 18.13 8.07
CA SER A 95 -4.00 18.62 8.08
C SER A 95 -3.09 17.63 7.34
N VAL A 96 -2.54 18.06 6.20
CA VAL A 96 -1.54 17.31 5.43
C VAL A 96 -0.30 17.03 6.30
N ARG A 97 0.12 18.00 7.10
CA ARG A 97 1.28 17.87 7.99
C ARG A 97 1.06 16.79 9.04
N ASP A 98 -0.10 16.74 9.67
CA ASP A 98 -0.38 15.74 10.70
C ASP A 98 -0.59 14.36 10.08
N ASN A 99 -1.18 14.30 8.88
CA ASN A 99 -1.26 13.05 8.14
C ASN A 99 0.13 12.51 7.78
N LEU A 100 1.07 13.35 7.35
CA LEU A 100 2.46 12.93 7.10
C LEU A 100 3.11 12.38 8.38
N ARG A 101 2.95 13.04 9.53
CA ARG A 101 3.47 12.54 10.82
C ARG A 101 2.89 11.16 11.15
N GLN A 102 1.59 10.99 10.96
CA GLN A 102 0.92 9.72 11.20
C GLN A 102 1.44 8.62 10.26
N ILE A 103 1.50 8.90 8.96
CA ILE A 103 2.01 8.00 7.93
C ILE A 103 3.44 7.52 8.26
N VAL A 104 4.33 8.44 8.63
CA VAL A 104 5.71 8.11 9.03
C VAL A 104 5.73 7.26 10.29
N SER A 105 4.88 7.55 11.29
CA SER A 105 4.80 6.73 12.52
C SER A 105 4.35 5.29 12.27
N PHE A 106 3.69 5.02 11.14
CA PHE A 106 3.29 3.68 10.70
C PHE A 106 4.31 2.97 9.80
N GLY A 107 5.46 3.60 9.49
CA GLY A 107 6.55 2.94 8.76
C GLY A 107 6.63 3.25 7.27
N ALA A 108 6.03 4.35 6.80
CA ALA A 108 6.30 4.86 5.46
C ALA A 108 7.79 5.23 5.29
N ALA A 109 8.33 4.97 4.09
CA ALA A 109 9.73 5.19 3.73
C ALA A 109 10.00 6.62 3.22
#